data_AF-A0A651DG86-F1
#
_entry.id   AF-A0A651DG86-F1
#
_cell.length_a   1.000
_cell.length_b   1.000
_cell.length_c   1.000
_cell.angle_alpha   90.00
_cell.angle_beta   90.00
_cell.angle_gamma   90.00
#
_symmetry.space_group_name_H-M   'P 1'
#
loop_
_entity.id
_entity.type
_entity.pdbx_description
1 polymer ?
#
loop_
_entity_poly.entity_id
_entity_poly.type
_entity_poly.pdbx_seq_one_letter_code
_entity_poly.pdbx_strand_id
1 'polypeptide(L)'
;MEEKKKVLVPGAIAGLIGAGVVAVWFLLVDLAAGDPFRTPAMIGGALMGREDLQASPGLVATFTVIHFLAFVLVGIGAAWALSQLERSPNVLMGMVLGFVLFNGVFFGSAAVTGIDVVAQLGWVEVLVGNLLAGIVMVSFLHQAGVTKPVDWSQVLKEGTVLREGLIAGIASGFLVATWFLVVDTIQGRPFFTPSALGSVLFLGATDLNQIEVSMWVTAAYTPVHYAIFIPIGILAAAVARQAESQPPVLIGAMLLFVAFEAFFLGLIAVVAEFLLGPLAWWNIAIGNLIAVLTIAGYLWRKHPKLAEVIASDGIERPA
;
A
#
# COMPACT_ATOMS: atom_id res chain seq x y z
N MET A 1 -28.46 -9.01 18.52
CA MET A 1 -27.65 -8.23 19.49
C MET A 1 -26.30 -8.89 19.77
N GLU A 2 -26.27 -10.22 19.85
CA GLU A 2 -25.06 -11.04 20.03
C GLU A 2 -24.09 -10.93 18.84
N GLU A 3 -24.61 -10.95 17.60
CA GLU A 3 -23.81 -10.80 16.38
C GLU A 3 -23.12 -9.44 16.25
N LYS A 4 -23.80 -8.35 16.66
CA LYS A 4 -23.18 -7.01 16.73
C LYS A 4 -22.07 -6.93 17.79
N LYS A 5 -22.19 -7.64 18.91
CA LYS A 5 -21.13 -7.74 19.94
C LYS A 5 -19.92 -8.52 19.44
N LYS A 6 -20.12 -9.53 18.57
CA LYS A 6 -19.03 -10.31 17.94
C LYS A 6 -18.10 -9.47 17.05
N VAL A 7 -18.56 -8.32 16.57
CA VAL A 7 -17.75 -7.40 15.75
C VAL A 7 -17.24 -6.21 16.55
N LEU A 8 -18.10 -5.59 17.36
CA LEU A 8 -17.78 -4.34 18.05
C LEU A 8 -16.62 -4.47 19.03
N VAL A 9 -16.63 -5.50 19.89
CA VAL A 9 -15.61 -5.68 20.93
C VAL A 9 -14.26 -6.07 20.33
N PRO A 10 -14.16 -7.11 19.46
CA PRO A 10 -12.90 -7.43 18.79
C PRO A 10 -12.38 -6.26 17.96
N GLY A 11 -13.26 -5.52 17.28
CA GLY A 11 -12.89 -4.34 16.52
C GLY A 11 -12.28 -3.24 17.39
N ALA A 12 -12.91 -2.90 18.51
CA ALA A 12 -12.38 -1.90 19.43
C ALA A 12 -11.01 -2.33 19.99
N ILE A 13 -10.86 -3.60 20.39
CA ILE A 13 -9.58 -4.15 20.89
C ILE A 13 -8.51 -4.11 19.79
N ALA A 14 -8.84 -4.52 18.56
CA ALA A 14 -7.94 -4.42 17.42
C ALA A 14 -7.46 -2.98 17.24
N GLY A 15 -8.39 -2.02 17.30
CA GLY A 15 -8.07 -0.59 17.26
C GLY A 15 -7.05 -0.17 18.32
N LEU A 16 -7.30 -0.50 19.60
CA LEU A 16 -6.36 -0.21 20.69
C LEU A 16 -4.98 -0.85 20.47
N ILE A 17 -4.94 -2.08 19.96
CA ILE A 17 -3.69 -2.77 19.61
C ILE A 17 -2.96 -2.01 18.50
N GLY A 18 -3.65 -1.68 17.41
CA GLY A 18 -3.07 -0.91 16.31
C GLY A 18 -2.53 0.45 16.75
N ALA A 19 -3.29 1.17 17.59
CA ALA A 19 -2.85 2.43 18.18
C ALA A 19 -1.57 2.26 19.00
N GLY A 20 -1.52 1.20 19.82
CA GLY A 20 -0.36 0.84 20.62
C GLY A 20 0.86 0.47 19.78
N VAL A 21 0.67 -0.27 18.68
CA VAL A 21 1.74 -0.61 17.73
C VAL A 21 2.36 0.66 17.14
N VAL A 22 1.53 1.59 16.65
CA VAL A 22 2.03 2.87 16.11
C VAL A 22 2.72 3.71 17.19
N ALA A 23 2.13 3.78 18.39
CA ALA A 23 2.69 4.54 19.50
C ALA A 23 4.06 4.00 19.95
N VAL A 24 4.21 2.68 20.07
CA VAL A 24 5.48 2.04 20.41
C VAL A 24 6.49 2.23 19.28
N TRP A 25 6.08 2.06 18.02
CA TRP A 25 6.95 2.27 16.87
C TRP A 25 7.54 3.69 16.86
N PHE A 26 6.70 4.71 16.96
CA PHE A 26 7.18 6.10 16.98
C PHE A 26 7.92 6.46 18.26
N LEU A 27 7.61 5.85 19.41
CA LEU A 27 8.44 6.00 20.60
C LEU A 27 9.86 5.49 20.36
N LEU A 28 10.03 4.36 19.66
CA LEU A 28 11.35 3.83 19.31
C LEU A 28 12.09 4.74 18.31
N VAL A 29 11.38 5.25 17.30
CA VAL A 29 11.93 6.22 16.33
C VAL A 29 12.38 7.51 17.03
N ASP A 30 11.52 8.07 17.88
CA ASP A 30 11.78 9.28 18.66
C ASP A 30 12.96 9.09 19.62
N LEU A 31 13.04 7.94 20.31
CA LEU A 31 14.17 7.59 21.17
C LEU A 31 15.47 7.46 20.38
N ALA A 32 15.44 6.85 19.19
CA ALA A 32 16.59 6.73 18.32
C ALA A 32 17.08 8.09 17.81
N ALA A 33 16.18 9.06 17.65
CA ALA A 33 16.49 10.44 17.33
C ALA A 33 16.95 11.28 18.54
N GLY A 34 16.88 10.73 19.76
CA GLY A 34 17.28 11.41 21.00
C GLY A 34 16.24 12.38 21.58
N ASP A 35 15.00 12.36 21.08
CA ASP A 35 13.93 13.27 21.49
C ASP A 35 12.62 12.48 21.77
N PRO A 36 12.47 11.90 22.97
CA PRO A 36 11.31 11.07 23.30
C PRO A 36 9.99 11.85 23.18
N PHE A 37 8.97 11.22 22.58
CA PHE A 37 7.62 11.80 22.38
C PHE A 37 7.57 13.00 21.42
N ARG A 38 8.62 13.24 20.63
CA ARG A 38 8.63 14.24 19.56
C ARG A 38 7.43 14.11 18.64
N THR A 39 7.15 12.90 18.16
CA THR A 39 6.08 12.64 17.20
C THR A 39 4.68 12.98 17.74
N PRO A 40 4.23 12.43 18.89
CA PRO A 40 2.91 12.77 19.44
C PRO A 40 2.80 14.24 19.87
N ALA A 41 3.90 14.88 20.30
CA ALA A 41 3.90 16.30 20.60
C ALA A 41 3.73 17.17 19.35
N MET A 42 4.47 16.86 18.28
CA MET A 42 4.40 17.55 16.99
C MET A 42 2.99 17.49 16.40
N ILE A 43 2.40 16.30 16.32
CA ILE A 43 1.04 16.14 15.77
C ILE A 43 0.00 16.76 16.71
N GLY A 44 0.18 16.63 18.04
CA GLY A 44 -0.69 17.28 19.03
C GLY A 44 -0.66 18.80 18.92
N GLY A 45 0.52 19.40 18.72
CA GLY A 45 0.70 20.83 18.48
C GLY A 45 0.04 21.29 17.18
N ALA A 46 0.27 20.55 16.10
CA ALA A 46 -0.35 20.79 14.79
C ALA A 46 -1.89 20.79 14.87
N LEU A 47 -2.48 19.82 15.56
CA LEU A 47 -3.93 19.74 15.76
C LEU A 47 -4.51 20.92 16.57
N MET A 48 -3.67 21.54 17.40
CA MET A 48 -4.03 22.70 18.22
C MET A 48 -3.70 24.04 17.55
N GLY A 49 -3.23 24.04 16.29
CA GLY A 49 -2.81 25.23 15.57
C GLY A 49 -1.59 25.92 16.20
N ARG A 50 -0.74 25.15 16.89
CA ARG A 50 0.46 25.66 17.55
C ARG A 50 1.68 25.51 16.65
N GLU A 51 2.47 26.58 16.56
CA GLU A 51 3.77 26.58 15.87
C GLU A 51 4.92 26.09 16.77
N ASP A 52 4.73 26.08 18.09
CA ASP A 52 5.74 25.61 19.04
C ASP A 52 5.74 24.06 19.16
N LEU A 53 6.74 23.43 18.54
CA LEU A 53 6.90 21.97 18.52
C LEU A 53 7.51 21.39 19.81
N GLN A 54 7.54 22.15 20.92
CA GLN A 54 8.09 21.63 22.16
C GLN A 54 7.17 20.57 22.77
N ALA A 55 7.76 19.42 23.11
CA ALA A 55 7.05 18.36 23.78
C ALA A 55 6.52 18.83 25.15
N SER A 56 5.20 18.88 25.25
CA SER A 56 4.52 19.10 26.54
C SER A 56 3.66 17.88 26.88
N PRO A 57 3.58 17.48 28.16
CA PRO A 57 2.74 16.37 28.58
C PRO A 57 1.28 16.54 28.14
N GLY A 58 0.77 17.77 28.07
CA GLY A 58 -0.59 18.07 27.63
C GLY A 58 -0.84 17.79 26.14
N LEU A 59 0.10 18.16 25.26
CA LEU A 59 -0.01 17.87 23.82
C LEU A 59 0.07 16.38 23.55
N VAL A 60 1.03 15.70 24.19
CA VAL A 60 1.19 14.24 24.08
C VAL A 60 -0.07 13.52 24.55
N ALA A 61 -0.62 13.88 25.71
CA ALA A 61 -1.84 13.29 26.23
C ALA A 61 -3.04 13.52 25.30
N THR A 62 -3.19 14.74 24.77
CA THR A 62 -4.31 15.09 23.88
C THR A 62 -4.25 14.29 22.58
N PHE A 63 -3.08 14.27 21.93
CA PHE A 63 -2.88 13.46 20.73
C PHE A 63 -3.12 11.98 21.02
N THR A 64 -2.61 11.46 22.14
CA THR A 64 -2.81 10.05 22.52
C THR A 64 -4.29 9.70 22.62
N VAL A 65 -5.11 10.53 23.27
CA VAL A 65 -6.56 10.28 23.34
C VAL A 65 -7.21 10.27 21.96
N ILE A 66 -6.91 11.27 21.11
CA ILE A 66 -7.47 11.37 19.76
C ILE A 66 -7.04 10.17 18.90
N HIS A 67 -5.76 9.83 18.93
CA HIS A 67 -5.16 8.70 18.21
C HIS A 67 -5.83 7.37 18.58
N PHE A 68 -5.96 7.07 19.87
CA PHE A 68 -6.58 5.83 20.31
C PHE A 68 -8.09 5.78 19.97
N LEU A 69 -8.82 6.90 20.08
CA LEU A 69 -10.22 6.97 19.66
C LEU A 69 -10.39 6.74 18.16
N ALA A 70 -9.55 7.38 17.33
CA ALA A 70 -9.55 7.20 15.89
C ALA A 70 -9.29 5.73 15.52
N PHE A 71 -8.30 5.11 16.15
CA PHE A 71 -7.98 3.70 15.91
C PHE A 71 -9.06 2.73 16.40
N VAL A 72 -9.78 3.04 17.48
CA VAL A 72 -10.97 2.26 17.88
C VAL A 72 -12.02 2.26 16.77
N LEU A 73 -12.30 3.41 16.16
CA LEU A 73 -13.24 3.51 15.03
C LEU A 73 -12.73 2.72 13.82
N VAL A 74 -11.44 2.85 13.49
CA VAL A 74 -10.79 2.08 12.41
C VAL A 74 -10.89 0.59 12.67
N GLY A 75 -10.61 0.13 13.89
CA GLY A 75 -10.66 -1.28 14.26
C GLY A 75 -12.08 -1.86 14.19
N ILE A 76 -13.09 -1.10 14.62
CA ILE A 76 -14.50 -1.47 14.46
C ILE A 76 -14.87 -1.57 12.97
N GLY A 77 -14.46 -0.60 12.16
CA GLY A 77 -14.69 -0.61 10.71
C GLY A 77 -14.02 -1.80 10.03
N ALA A 78 -12.77 -2.10 10.38
CA ALA A 78 -12.03 -3.24 9.86
C ALA A 78 -12.68 -4.58 10.26
N ALA A 79 -13.09 -4.72 11.53
CA ALA A 79 -13.81 -5.90 11.99
C ALA A 79 -15.13 -6.09 11.25
N TRP A 80 -15.88 -5.02 11.03
CA TRP A 80 -17.12 -5.05 10.26
C TRP A 80 -16.88 -5.45 8.80
N ALA A 81 -15.90 -4.86 8.13
CA ALA A 81 -15.56 -5.20 6.75
C ALA A 81 -15.15 -6.68 6.62
N LEU A 82 -14.32 -7.17 7.55
CA LEU A 82 -13.86 -8.56 7.56
C LEU A 82 -14.95 -9.56 7.91
N SER A 83 -15.94 -9.19 8.74
CA SER A 83 -17.05 -10.08 9.09
C SER A 83 -17.97 -10.39 7.90
N GLN A 84 -17.88 -9.60 6.83
CA GLN A 84 -18.60 -9.88 5.58
C GLN A 84 -17.93 -11.00 4.75
N LEU A 85 -16.75 -11.46 5.16
CA LEU A 85 -15.94 -12.43 4.45
C LEU A 85 -15.85 -13.74 5.23
N GLU A 86 -16.14 -14.87 4.57
CA GLU A 86 -15.96 -16.18 5.18
C GLU A 86 -14.49 -16.48 5.51
N ARG A 87 -13.59 -16.13 4.58
CA ARG A 87 -12.15 -16.16 4.79
C ARG A 87 -11.56 -14.87 4.29
N SER A 88 -10.43 -14.48 4.86
CA SER A 88 -9.68 -13.34 4.35
C SER A 88 -8.18 -13.60 4.40
N PRO A 89 -7.43 -13.11 3.40
CA PRO A 89 -5.99 -13.21 3.43
C PRO A 89 -5.41 -12.21 4.43
N ASN A 90 -4.82 -12.71 5.51
CA ASN A 90 -4.39 -11.90 6.65
C ASN A 90 -3.44 -10.75 6.24
N VAL A 91 -2.27 -11.11 5.70
CA VAL A 91 -1.24 -10.13 5.33
C VAL A 91 -1.76 -9.17 4.27
N LEU A 92 -2.55 -9.63 3.29
CA LEU A 92 -3.10 -8.76 2.25
C LEU A 92 -4.04 -7.71 2.85
N MET A 93 -5.02 -8.13 3.65
CA MET A 93 -5.95 -7.18 4.27
C MET A 93 -5.26 -6.29 5.31
N GLY A 94 -4.22 -6.80 5.96
CA GLY A 94 -3.34 -6.02 6.82
C GLY A 94 -2.59 -4.93 6.06
N MET A 95 -2.04 -5.24 4.89
CA MET A 95 -1.43 -4.26 4.00
C MET A 95 -2.44 -3.25 3.47
N VAL A 96 -3.65 -3.68 3.07
CA VAL A 96 -4.74 -2.78 2.67
C VAL A 96 -5.01 -1.78 3.79
N LEU A 97 -5.23 -2.26 5.01
CA LEU A 97 -5.50 -1.42 6.15
C LEU A 97 -4.33 -0.47 6.43
N GLY A 98 -3.10 -0.98 6.39
CA GLY A 98 -1.89 -0.17 6.60
C GLY A 98 -1.71 0.94 5.55
N PHE A 99 -1.88 0.65 4.27
CA PHE A 99 -1.82 1.67 3.22
C PHE A 99 -2.98 2.68 3.33
N VAL A 100 -4.20 2.24 3.67
CA VAL A 100 -5.33 3.16 3.90
C VAL A 100 -5.02 4.09 5.07
N LEU A 101 -4.47 3.57 6.17
CA LEU A 101 -4.04 4.38 7.31
C LEU A 101 -2.93 5.36 6.94
N PHE A 102 -1.91 4.91 6.20
CA PHE A 102 -0.83 5.77 5.71
C PHE A 102 -1.38 6.91 4.86
N ASN A 103 -2.20 6.61 3.84
CA ASN A 103 -2.76 7.62 2.96
C ASN A 103 -3.68 8.59 3.72
N GLY A 104 -4.45 8.07 4.69
CA GLY A 104 -5.26 8.88 5.58
C GLY A 104 -4.42 9.86 6.42
N VAL A 105 -3.28 9.41 6.95
CA VAL A 105 -2.33 10.28 7.67
C VAL A 105 -1.72 11.29 6.70
N PHE A 106 -1.21 10.85 5.55
CA PHE A 106 -0.54 11.72 4.57
C PHE A 106 -1.46 12.83 4.06
N PHE A 107 -2.55 12.48 3.38
CA PHE A 107 -3.47 13.45 2.80
C PHE A 107 -4.30 14.16 3.86
N GLY A 108 -4.70 13.46 4.92
CA GLY A 108 -5.52 14.03 5.99
C GLY A 108 -4.77 15.06 6.83
N SER A 109 -3.51 14.80 7.19
CA SER A 109 -2.69 15.80 7.90
C SER A 109 -2.44 17.02 7.03
N ALA A 110 -2.00 16.83 5.78
CA ALA A 110 -1.79 17.93 4.85
C ALA A 110 -3.05 18.79 4.66
N ALA A 111 -4.23 18.16 4.53
CA ALA A 111 -5.49 18.87 4.31
C ALA A 111 -6.03 19.58 5.57
N VAL A 112 -5.83 19.02 6.76
CA VAL A 112 -6.44 19.53 8.01
C VAL A 112 -5.51 20.49 8.74
N THR A 113 -4.23 20.17 8.85
CA THR A 113 -3.27 20.96 9.63
C THR A 113 -2.34 21.80 8.76
N GLY A 114 -2.33 21.57 7.43
CA GLY A 114 -1.36 22.19 6.52
C GLY A 114 0.06 21.64 6.68
N ILE A 115 0.26 20.65 7.55
CA ILE A 115 1.55 20.04 7.83
C ILE A 115 1.63 18.69 7.10
N ASP A 116 2.66 18.54 6.30
CA ASP A 116 3.06 17.25 5.75
C ASP A 116 3.79 16.44 6.83
N VAL A 117 3.03 15.63 7.57
CA VAL A 117 3.55 14.75 8.61
C VAL A 117 4.56 13.75 8.05
N VAL A 118 4.38 13.30 6.79
CA VAL A 118 5.27 12.34 6.13
C VAL A 118 6.61 12.98 5.81
N ALA A 119 6.61 14.22 5.33
CA ALA A 119 7.86 14.97 5.10
C ALA A 119 8.61 15.25 6.41
N GLN A 120 7.90 15.52 7.52
CA GLN A 120 8.53 15.85 8.81
C GLN A 120 9.05 14.65 9.60
N LEU A 121 8.35 13.52 9.53
CA LEU A 121 8.71 12.31 10.28
C LEU A 121 9.52 11.30 9.47
N GLY A 122 9.49 11.42 8.14
CA GLY A 122 10.06 10.43 7.23
C GLY A 122 9.00 9.44 6.75
N TRP A 123 8.96 9.23 5.44
CA TRP A 123 7.96 8.38 4.80
C TRP A 123 8.12 6.90 5.15
N VAL A 124 9.35 6.45 5.41
CA VAL A 124 9.65 5.07 5.78
C VAL A 124 9.05 4.76 7.14
N GLU A 125 9.28 5.64 8.10
CA GLU A 125 8.82 5.52 9.49
C GLU A 125 7.29 5.49 9.53
N VAL A 126 6.64 6.41 8.82
CA VAL A 126 5.16 6.45 8.74
C VAL A 126 4.61 5.22 8.01
N LEU A 127 5.22 4.79 6.91
CA LEU A 127 4.79 3.60 6.17
C LEU A 127 4.90 2.33 7.02
N VAL A 128 6.06 2.10 7.64
CA VAL A 128 6.32 0.90 8.45
C VAL A 128 5.37 0.85 9.64
N GLY A 129 5.19 1.96 10.37
CA GLY A 129 4.28 2.01 11.51
C GLY A 129 2.83 1.65 11.14
N ASN A 130 2.33 2.18 10.02
CA ASN A 130 0.97 1.90 9.55
C ASN A 130 0.81 0.48 9.01
N LEU A 131 1.80 -0.05 8.26
CA LEU A 131 1.78 -1.44 7.79
C LEU A 131 1.80 -2.44 8.96
N LEU A 132 2.65 -2.20 9.96
CA LEU A 132 2.70 -3.02 11.17
C LEU A 132 1.36 -2.99 11.90
N ALA A 133 0.77 -1.80 12.09
CA ALA A 133 -0.53 -1.66 12.73
C ALA A 133 -1.61 -2.43 11.96
N GLY A 134 -1.71 -2.24 10.64
CA GLY A 134 -2.68 -2.94 9.80
C GLY A 134 -2.55 -4.46 9.88
N ILE A 135 -1.34 -4.99 9.75
CA ILE A 135 -1.07 -6.44 9.82
C ILE A 135 -1.41 -7.01 11.20
N VAL A 136 -1.01 -6.34 12.28
CA VAL A 136 -1.28 -6.81 13.64
C VAL A 136 -2.78 -6.75 13.95
N MET A 137 -3.47 -5.69 13.53
CA MET A 137 -4.92 -5.54 13.71
C MET A 137 -5.68 -6.68 13.03
N VAL A 138 -5.41 -6.96 11.76
CA VAL A 138 -6.08 -8.04 11.02
C VAL A 138 -5.72 -9.41 11.59
N SER A 139 -4.46 -9.61 11.99
CA SER A 139 -4.02 -10.85 12.65
C SER A 139 -4.77 -11.10 13.96
N PHE A 140 -4.99 -10.06 14.76
CA PHE A 140 -5.79 -10.15 15.97
C PHE A 140 -7.26 -10.47 15.65
N LEU A 141 -7.85 -9.83 14.64
CA LEU A 141 -9.25 -10.08 14.26
C LEU A 141 -9.47 -11.53 13.79
N HIS A 142 -8.49 -12.14 13.15
CA HIS A 142 -8.50 -13.58 12.83
C HIS A 142 -8.45 -14.44 14.09
N GLN A 143 -7.56 -14.13 15.03
CA GLN A 143 -7.47 -14.85 16.31
C GLN A 143 -8.76 -14.71 17.14
N ALA A 144 -9.40 -13.55 17.08
CA ALA A 144 -10.68 -13.28 17.73
C ALA A 144 -11.88 -13.96 17.03
N GLY A 145 -11.65 -14.64 15.90
CA GLY A 145 -12.68 -15.41 15.19
C GLY A 145 -13.64 -14.57 14.35
N VAL A 146 -13.27 -13.33 13.99
CA VAL A 146 -14.11 -12.46 13.14
C VAL A 146 -14.20 -13.00 11.71
N THR A 147 -13.13 -13.61 11.21
CA THR A 147 -13.06 -14.26 9.89
C THR A 147 -11.95 -15.29 9.89
N LYS A 148 -12.04 -16.30 9.01
CA LYS A 148 -11.04 -17.39 8.94
C LYS A 148 -9.84 -16.97 8.08
N PRO A 149 -8.59 -17.29 8.46
CA PRO A 149 -7.43 -16.98 7.63
C PRO A 149 -7.36 -17.85 6.37
N VAL A 150 -6.81 -17.30 5.28
CA VAL A 150 -6.37 -18.07 4.11
C VAL A 150 -4.98 -18.66 4.37
N ASP A 151 -4.79 -19.96 4.09
CA ASP A 151 -3.48 -20.61 4.16
C ASP A 151 -2.69 -20.37 2.86
N TRP A 152 -1.87 -19.33 2.87
CA TRP A 152 -1.00 -18.97 1.74
C TRP A 152 0.01 -20.04 1.37
N SER A 153 0.41 -20.89 2.31
CA SER A 153 1.37 -21.95 2.01
C SER A 153 0.76 -22.97 1.05
N GLN A 154 -0.54 -23.25 1.19
CA GLN A 154 -1.26 -24.11 0.28
C GLN A 154 -1.43 -23.45 -1.08
N VAL A 155 -1.84 -22.17 -1.11
CA VAL A 155 -2.05 -21.41 -2.36
C VAL A 155 -0.76 -21.32 -3.18
N LEU A 156 0.39 -21.02 -2.54
CA LEU A 156 1.67 -20.85 -3.22
C LEU A 156 2.35 -22.18 -3.62
N LYS A 157 2.05 -23.29 -2.91
CA LYS A 157 2.56 -24.62 -3.28
C LYS A 157 1.95 -25.16 -4.56
N GLU A 158 0.84 -24.60 -5.02
CA GLU A 158 0.28 -24.92 -6.32
C GLU A 158 1.17 -24.32 -7.41
N GLY A 159 1.94 -25.17 -8.12
CA GLY A 159 2.88 -24.73 -9.16
C GLY A 159 2.24 -23.89 -10.29
N THR A 160 0.92 -23.93 -10.43
CA THR A 160 0.14 -23.09 -11.34
C THR A 160 0.21 -21.60 -10.96
N VAL A 161 0.12 -21.24 -9.67
CA VAL A 161 0.15 -19.84 -9.21
C VAL A 161 1.50 -19.20 -9.51
N LEU A 162 2.60 -19.91 -9.23
CA LEU A 162 3.95 -19.41 -9.53
C LEU A 162 4.14 -19.21 -11.04
N ARG A 163 3.73 -20.20 -11.85
CA ARG A 163 3.86 -20.13 -13.31
C ARG A 163 3.03 -18.99 -13.90
N GLU A 164 1.77 -18.87 -13.51
CA GLU A 164 0.87 -17.81 -13.97
C GLU A 164 1.37 -16.44 -13.52
N GLY A 165 1.83 -16.34 -12.29
CA GLY A 165 2.41 -15.12 -11.74
C GLY A 165 3.66 -14.66 -12.45
N LEU A 166 4.59 -15.57 -12.75
CA LEU A 166 5.79 -15.26 -13.52
C LEU A 166 5.44 -14.79 -14.93
N ILE A 167 4.52 -15.47 -15.62
CA ILE A 167 4.09 -15.10 -16.97
C ILE A 167 3.42 -13.72 -16.95
N ALA A 168 2.48 -13.50 -16.03
CA ALA A 168 1.77 -12.23 -15.90
C ALA A 168 2.72 -11.08 -15.56
N GLY A 169 3.62 -11.29 -14.60
CA GLY A 169 4.60 -10.29 -14.17
C GLY A 169 5.59 -9.93 -15.27
N ILE A 170 6.19 -10.91 -15.94
CA ILE A 170 7.15 -10.67 -17.04
C ILE A 170 6.44 -9.99 -18.23
N ALA A 171 5.27 -10.46 -18.64
CA ALA A 171 4.52 -9.87 -19.75
C ALA A 171 4.12 -8.42 -19.46
N SER A 172 3.65 -8.16 -18.22
CA SER A 172 3.31 -6.82 -17.75
C SER A 172 4.53 -5.90 -17.74
N GLY A 173 5.64 -6.35 -17.13
CA GLY A 173 6.89 -5.59 -17.10
C GLY A 173 7.42 -5.27 -18.50
N PHE A 174 7.33 -6.22 -19.43
CA PHE A 174 7.72 -6.02 -20.83
C PHE A 174 6.86 -4.98 -21.54
N LEU A 175 5.53 -5.03 -21.41
CA LEU A 175 4.63 -4.07 -22.06
C LEU A 175 4.77 -2.66 -21.48
N VAL A 176 4.99 -2.53 -20.17
CA VAL A 176 5.28 -1.25 -19.52
C VAL A 176 6.62 -0.68 -20.00
N ALA A 177 7.67 -1.50 -20.05
CA ALA A 177 8.97 -1.06 -20.57
C ALA A 177 8.88 -0.63 -22.04
N THR A 178 8.09 -1.35 -22.85
CA THR A 178 7.83 -1.00 -24.25
C THR A 178 7.08 0.33 -24.37
N TRP A 179 6.08 0.56 -23.53
CA TRP A 179 5.34 1.82 -23.49
C TRP A 179 6.27 3.00 -23.22
N PHE A 180 7.08 2.93 -22.16
CA PHE A 180 8.03 3.99 -21.85
C PHE A 180 9.07 4.18 -22.94
N LEU A 181 9.58 3.10 -23.55
CA LEU A 181 10.49 3.21 -24.69
C LEU A 181 9.86 3.97 -25.87
N VAL A 182 8.59 3.70 -26.19
CA VAL A 182 7.87 4.40 -27.26
C VAL A 182 7.74 5.89 -26.93
N VAL A 183 7.28 6.23 -25.72
CA VAL A 183 7.09 7.63 -25.31
C VAL A 183 8.43 8.38 -25.28
N ASP A 184 9.44 7.79 -24.66
CA ASP A 184 10.81 8.31 -24.59
C ASP A 184 11.37 8.59 -26.00
N THR A 185 11.14 7.67 -26.94
CA THR A 185 11.59 7.82 -28.34
C THR A 185 10.84 8.95 -29.06
N ILE A 186 9.52 9.05 -28.88
CA ILE A 186 8.71 10.14 -29.44
C ILE A 186 9.17 11.50 -28.91
N GLN A 187 9.60 11.56 -27.65
CA GLN A 187 10.15 12.77 -27.02
C GLN A 187 11.62 13.04 -27.38
N GLY A 188 12.23 12.22 -28.24
CA GLY A 188 13.61 12.39 -28.69
C GLY A 188 14.67 12.00 -27.64
N ARG A 189 14.30 11.24 -26.60
CA ARG A 189 15.19 10.78 -25.53
C ARG A 189 15.00 9.28 -25.23
N PRO A 190 15.34 8.37 -26.16
CA PRO A 190 15.18 6.92 -25.93
C PRO A 190 15.80 6.46 -24.60
N PHE A 191 15.09 5.59 -23.87
CA PHE A 191 15.50 5.04 -22.57
C PHE A 191 15.65 6.07 -21.44
N PHE A 192 15.13 7.28 -21.59
CA PHE A 192 15.15 8.30 -20.56
C PHE A 192 14.49 7.83 -19.26
N THR A 193 13.29 7.25 -19.32
CA THR A 193 12.54 6.84 -18.13
C THR A 193 13.28 5.79 -17.29
N PRO A 194 13.70 4.63 -17.82
CA PRO A 194 14.45 3.66 -17.02
C PRO A 194 15.81 4.21 -16.55
N SER A 195 16.46 5.07 -17.35
CA SER A 195 17.71 5.72 -16.94
C SER A 195 17.51 6.73 -15.82
N ALA A 196 16.43 7.50 -15.83
CA ALA A 196 16.09 8.47 -14.80
C ALA A 196 15.82 7.77 -13.46
N LEU A 197 14.99 6.72 -13.48
CA LEU A 197 14.72 5.91 -12.29
C LEU A 197 15.99 5.20 -11.78
N GLY A 198 16.83 4.69 -12.69
CA GLY A 198 18.14 4.13 -12.35
C GLY A 198 19.11 5.17 -11.78
N SER A 199 19.12 6.39 -12.29
CA SER A 199 19.97 7.48 -11.78
C SER A 199 19.57 7.89 -10.37
N VAL A 200 18.28 7.97 -10.08
CA VAL A 200 17.78 8.20 -8.71
C VAL A 200 18.21 7.06 -7.79
N LEU A 201 17.99 5.81 -8.22
CA LEU A 201 18.20 4.64 -7.38
C LEU A 201 19.67 4.31 -7.12
N PHE A 202 20.53 4.40 -8.14
CA PHE A 202 21.91 3.93 -8.07
C PHE A 202 22.94 5.06 -7.98
N LEU A 203 22.62 6.23 -8.54
CA LEU A 203 23.55 7.37 -8.61
C LEU A 203 23.17 8.50 -7.64
N GLY A 204 22.02 8.38 -6.96
CA GLY A 204 21.54 9.38 -6.00
C GLY A 204 21.10 10.69 -6.67
N ALA A 205 20.65 10.63 -7.93
CA ALA A 205 20.21 11.82 -8.65
C ALA A 205 19.03 12.51 -7.93
N THR A 206 19.19 13.80 -7.64
CA THR A 206 18.17 14.65 -6.99
C THR A 206 17.64 15.74 -7.92
N ASP A 207 18.15 15.83 -9.15
CA ASP A 207 17.70 16.79 -10.15
C ASP A 207 17.84 16.24 -11.59
N LEU A 208 17.33 16.99 -12.58
CA LEU A 208 17.35 16.60 -14.00
C LEU A 208 18.71 16.70 -14.68
N ASN A 209 19.62 17.54 -14.19
CA ASN A 209 20.98 17.67 -14.72
C ASN A 209 21.87 16.48 -14.30
N GLN A 210 21.50 15.79 -13.22
CA GLN A 210 22.17 14.60 -12.70
C GLN A 210 21.70 13.29 -13.36
N ILE A 211 20.68 13.33 -14.24
CA ILE A 211 20.19 12.13 -14.92
C ILE A 211 21.21 11.68 -15.97
N GLU A 212 21.76 10.48 -15.77
CA GLU A 212 22.61 9.82 -16.74
C GLU A 212 21.78 8.91 -17.65
N VAL A 213 21.48 9.38 -18.87
CA VAL A 213 20.83 8.54 -19.89
C VAL A 213 21.88 7.67 -20.57
N SER A 214 21.98 6.42 -20.13
CA SER A 214 22.91 5.46 -20.71
C SER A 214 22.31 4.05 -20.76
N MET A 215 22.76 3.26 -21.75
CA MET A 215 22.39 1.85 -21.86
C MET A 215 22.80 1.06 -20.62
N TRP A 216 23.86 1.48 -19.93
CA TRP A 216 24.34 0.84 -18.70
C TRP A 216 23.37 1.06 -17.54
N VAL A 217 22.96 2.30 -17.28
CA VAL A 217 21.99 2.61 -16.21
C VAL A 217 20.64 1.96 -16.49
N THR A 218 20.19 1.98 -17.75
CA THR A 218 18.98 1.27 -18.19
C THR A 218 19.07 -0.23 -17.95
N ALA A 219 20.20 -0.86 -18.32
CA ALA A 219 20.41 -2.28 -18.11
C ALA A 219 20.47 -2.64 -16.61
N ALA A 220 21.08 -1.79 -15.78
CA ALA A 220 21.13 -1.97 -14.34
C ALA A 220 19.73 -1.83 -13.67
N TYR A 221 18.89 -0.94 -14.18
CA TYR A 221 17.52 -0.76 -13.67
C TYR A 221 16.58 -1.89 -14.09
N THR A 222 16.83 -2.54 -15.22
CA THR A 222 15.93 -3.58 -15.79
C THR A 222 15.67 -4.75 -14.81
N PRO A 223 16.67 -5.34 -14.12
CA PRO A 223 16.43 -6.33 -13.07
C PRO A 223 15.55 -5.83 -11.93
N VAL A 224 15.70 -4.56 -11.51
CA VAL A 224 14.86 -3.96 -10.44
C VAL A 224 13.41 -3.86 -10.90
N HIS A 225 13.19 -3.42 -12.13
CA HIS A 225 11.87 -3.40 -12.76
C HIS A 225 11.20 -4.78 -12.70
N TYR A 226 11.87 -5.83 -13.18
CA TYR A 226 11.30 -7.18 -13.12
C TYR A 226 11.19 -7.73 -11.69
N ALA A 227 12.08 -7.35 -10.77
CA ALA A 227 11.99 -7.70 -9.36
C ALA A 227 10.75 -7.11 -8.67
N ILE A 228 10.16 -6.05 -9.22
CA ILE A 228 8.88 -5.47 -8.76
C ILE A 228 7.69 -6.16 -9.46
N PHE A 229 7.73 -6.27 -10.79
CA PHE A 229 6.61 -6.81 -11.57
C PHE A 229 6.34 -8.31 -11.34
N ILE A 230 7.39 -9.11 -11.09
CA ILE A 230 7.24 -10.55 -10.83
C ILE A 230 6.44 -10.82 -9.54
N PRO A 231 6.81 -10.25 -8.36
CA PRO A 231 6.00 -10.39 -7.15
C PRO A 231 4.57 -9.89 -7.32
N ILE A 232 4.34 -8.78 -8.04
CA ILE A 232 2.99 -8.28 -8.34
C ILE A 232 2.20 -9.31 -9.14
N GLY A 233 2.80 -9.91 -10.18
CA GLY A 233 2.17 -10.96 -10.97
C GLY A 233 1.82 -12.19 -10.13
N ILE A 234 2.73 -12.65 -9.26
CA ILE A 234 2.51 -13.79 -8.35
C ILE A 234 1.39 -13.49 -7.36
N LEU A 235 1.39 -12.29 -6.77
CA LEU A 235 0.33 -11.85 -5.86
C LEU A 235 -1.03 -11.83 -6.57
N ALA A 236 -1.09 -11.26 -7.78
CA ALA A 236 -2.31 -11.21 -8.57
C ALA A 236 -2.82 -12.61 -8.95
N ALA A 237 -1.94 -13.54 -9.33
CA ALA A 237 -2.32 -14.93 -9.59
C ALA A 237 -2.86 -15.63 -8.35
N ALA A 238 -2.22 -15.42 -7.19
CA ALA A 238 -2.68 -15.99 -5.92
C ALA A 238 -4.05 -15.42 -5.49
N VAL A 239 -4.26 -14.12 -5.69
CA VAL A 239 -5.56 -13.45 -5.48
C VAL A 239 -6.62 -13.99 -6.42
N ALA A 240 -6.33 -14.10 -7.72
CA ALA A 240 -7.27 -14.61 -8.72
C ALA A 240 -7.73 -16.04 -8.38
N ARG A 241 -6.79 -16.89 -7.95
CA ARG A 241 -7.12 -18.24 -7.51
C ARG A 241 -8.00 -18.25 -6.25
N GLN A 242 -7.70 -17.41 -5.27
CA GLN A 242 -8.55 -17.29 -4.08
C GLN A 242 -9.95 -16.79 -4.43
N ALA A 243 -10.04 -15.85 -5.38
CA ALA A 243 -11.29 -15.25 -5.83
C ALA A 243 -12.25 -16.24 -6.50
N GLU A 244 -11.78 -17.35 -7.07
CA GLU A 244 -12.65 -18.42 -7.60
C GLU A 244 -13.55 -19.07 -6.55
N SER A 245 -13.16 -18.98 -5.27
CA SER A 245 -13.96 -19.46 -4.14
C SER A 245 -14.57 -18.32 -3.32
N GLN A 246 -13.99 -17.12 -3.39
CA GLN A 246 -14.39 -15.96 -2.60
C GLN A 246 -14.18 -14.66 -3.40
N PRO A 247 -15.09 -14.32 -4.32
CA PRO A 247 -14.99 -13.14 -5.19
C PRO A 247 -14.70 -11.81 -4.47
N PRO A 248 -15.24 -11.54 -3.26
CA PRO A 248 -14.96 -10.29 -2.54
C PRO A 248 -13.47 -10.02 -2.25
N VAL A 249 -12.60 -11.04 -2.29
CA VAL A 249 -11.14 -10.84 -2.16
C VAL A 249 -10.59 -9.94 -3.28
N LEU A 250 -11.23 -9.90 -4.46
CA LEU A 250 -10.89 -8.95 -5.52
C LEU A 250 -11.09 -7.49 -5.11
N ILE A 251 -12.10 -7.20 -4.29
CA ILE A 251 -12.32 -5.84 -3.77
C ILE A 251 -11.11 -5.43 -2.92
N GLY A 252 -10.66 -6.30 -2.02
CA GLY A 252 -9.48 -6.02 -1.20
C GLY A 252 -8.20 -5.86 -2.02
N ALA A 253 -8.02 -6.66 -3.08
CA ALA A 253 -6.90 -6.49 -4.00
C ALA A 253 -6.97 -5.18 -4.80
N MET A 254 -8.16 -4.76 -5.24
CA MET A 254 -8.38 -3.48 -5.90
C MET A 254 -8.14 -2.31 -4.95
N LEU A 255 -8.59 -2.41 -3.69
CA LEU A 255 -8.30 -1.42 -2.65
C LEU A 255 -6.81 -1.34 -2.35
N LEU A 256 -6.10 -2.48 -2.29
CA LEU A 256 -4.65 -2.51 -2.13
C LEU A 256 -3.97 -1.78 -3.30
N PHE A 257 -4.39 -2.08 -4.53
CA PHE A 257 -3.85 -1.44 -5.72
C PHE A 257 -4.07 0.08 -5.68
N VAL A 258 -5.30 0.54 -5.45
CA VAL A 258 -5.62 1.98 -5.40
C VAL A 258 -4.86 2.68 -4.26
N ALA A 259 -4.81 2.07 -3.07
CA ALA A 259 -4.10 2.65 -1.93
C ALA A 259 -2.58 2.69 -2.15
N PHE A 260 -2.03 1.67 -2.80
CA PHE A 260 -0.62 1.63 -3.21
C PHE A 260 -0.32 2.70 -4.28
N GLU A 261 -1.16 2.85 -5.30
CA GLU A 261 -1.01 3.87 -6.34
C GLU A 261 -1.05 5.28 -5.75
N ALA A 262 -1.99 5.55 -4.84
CA ALA A 262 -2.08 6.82 -4.13
C ALA A 262 -0.81 7.09 -3.30
N PHE A 263 -0.31 6.07 -2.60
CA PHE A 263 0.96 6.14 -1.88
C PHE A 263 2.13 6.42 -2.82
N PHE A 264 2.23 5.69 -3.93
CA PHE A 264 3.33 5.79 -4.89
C PHE A 264 3.37 7.17 -5.57
N LEU A 265 2.22 7.67 -6.01
CA LEU A 265 2.11 9.01 -6.57
C LEU A 265 2.43 10.10 -5.54
N GLY A 266 1.93 9.95 -4.31
CA GLY A 266 2.26 10.85 -3.20
C GLY A 266 3.76 10.84 -2.87
N LEU A 267 4.38 9.66 -2.83
CA LEU A 267 5.81 9.50 -2.58
C LEU A 267 6.65 10.15 -3.68
N ILE A 268 6.31 9.95 -4.95
CA ILE A 268 7.01 10.62 -6.06
C ILE A 268 6.85 12.14 -5.95
N ALA A 269 5.65 12.64 -5.60
CA ALA A 269 5.43 14.07 -5.44
C ALA A 269 6.30 14.69 -4.33
N VAL A 270 6.66 13.93 -3.30
CA VAL A 270 7.53 14.40 -2.21
C VAL A 270 9.02 14.18 -2.51
N VAL A 271 9.40 13.02 -3.04
CA VAL A 271 10.81 12.58 -3.12
C VAL A 271 11.43 12.83 -4.50
N ALA A 272 10.62 12.83 -5.55
CA ALA A 272 11.10 12.92 -6.93
C ALA A 272 10.21 13.84 -7.77
N GLU A 273 9.77 14.96 -7.19
CA GLU A 273 8.90 15.94 -7.86
C GLU A 273 9.48 16.38 -9.21
N PHE A 274 10.80 16.54 -9.29
CA PHE A 274 11.52 16.93 -10.50
C PHE A 274 11.31 15.95 -11.67
N LEU A 275 10.94 14.69 -11.40
CA LEU A 275 10.59 13.70 -12.41
C LEU A 275 9.14 13.82 -12.90
N LEU A 276 8.23 14.41 -12.12
CA LEU A 276 6.81 14.52 -12.50
C LEU A 276 6.59 15.41 -13.73
N GLY A 277 7.43 16.43 -13.92
CA GLY A 277 7.39 17.27 -15.12
C GLY A 277 7.77 16.48 -16.39
N PRO A 278 8.99 15.92 -16.47
CA PRO A 278 9.46 15.22 -17.66
C PRO A 278 8.82 13.85 -17.90
N LEU A 279 8.57 13.05 -16.86
CA LEU A 279 7.88 11.78 -17.04
C LEU A 279 6.40 12.00 -17.35
N ALA A 280 5.83 13.14 -16.94
CA ALA A 280 4.42 13.48 -16.95
C ALA A 280 3.56 12.43 -16.25
N TRP A 281 2.82 12.84 -15.21
CA TRP A 281 1.97 11.93 -14.41
C TRP A 281 1.06 11.01 -15.26
N TRP A 282 0.58 11.50 -16.41
CA TRP A 282 -0.27 10.73 -17.32
C TRP A 282 0.45 9.55 -17.96
N ASN A 283 1.76 9.66 -18.20
CA ASN A 283 2.56 8.60 -18.80
C ASN A 283 2.73 7.43 -17.82
N ILE A 284 2.96 7.76 -16.55
CA ILE A 284 3.01 6.79 -15.44
C ILE A 284 1.64 6.11 -15.31
N ALA A 285 0.56 6.88 -15.32
CA ALA A 285 -0.81 6.34 -15.23
C ALA A 285 -1.13 5.37 -16.38
N ILE A 286 -0.73 5.66 -17.62
CA ILE A 286 -0.91 4.75 -18.76
C ILE A 286 -0.06 3.49 -18.59
N GLY A 287 1.20 3.62 -18.16
CA GLY A 287 2.05 2.47 -17.83
C GLY A 287 1.40 1.54 -16.81
N ASN A 288 0.87 2.09 -15.72
CA ASN A 288 0.19 1.30 -14.69
C ASN A 288 -1.12 0.68 -15.22
N LEU A 289 -1.87 1.39 -16.07
CA LEU A 289 -3.05 0.83 -16.73
C LEU A 289 -2.69 -0.36 -17.64
N ILE A 290 -1.63 -0.23 -18.44
CA ILE A 290 -1.10 -1.33 -19.27
C ILE A 290 -0.73 -2.53 -18.39
N ALA A 291 -0.08 -2.28 -17.25
CA ALA A 291 0.30 -3.33 -16.32
C ALA A 291 -0.92 -4.11 -15.81
N VAL A 292 -1.92 -3.39 -15.30
CA VAL A 292 -3.16 -3.96 -14.76
C VAL A 292 -3.93 -4.72 -15.83
N LEU A 293 -4.12 -4.13 -17.00
CA LEU A 293 -4.86 -4.77 -18.10
C LEU A 293 -4.16 -6.04 -18.60
N THR A 294 -2.82 -6.06 -18.59
CA THR A 294 -2.04 -7.23 -18.97
C THR A 294 -2.23 -8.37 -17.98
N ILE A 295 -2.08 -8.08 -16.69
CA ILE A 295 -2.24 -9.08 -15.62
C ILE A 295 -3.68 -9.57 -15.56
N ALA A 296 -4.65 -8.66 -15.48
CA ALA A 296 -6.06 -8.99 -15.41
C ALA A 296 -6.52 -9.76 -16.65
N GLY A 297 -6.13 -9.31 -17.86
CA GLY A 297 -6.50 -9.97 -19.11
C GLY A 297 -5.85 -11.35 -19.29
N TYR A 298 -4.65 -11.57 -18.75
CA TYR A 298 -4.03 -12.90 -18.73
C TYR A 298 -4.74 -13.83 -17.75
N LEU A 299 -4.93 -13.40 -16.51
CA LEU A 299 -5.54 -14.20 -15.44
C LEU A 299 -7.02 -14.49 -15.70
N TRP A 300 -7.77 -13.53 -16.25
CA TRP A 300 -9.17 -13.73 -16.63
C TRP A 300 -9.36 -14.90 -17.60
N ARG A 301 -8.41 -15.11 -18.52
CA ARG A 301 -8.44 -16.24 -19.46
C ARG A 301 -8.04 -17.57 -18.80
N LYS A 302 -7.32 -17.53 -17.69
CA LYS A 302 -6.84 -18.72 -16.96
C LYS A 302 -7.80 -19.20 -15.87
N HIS A 303 -8.65 -18.30 -15.38
CA HIS A 303 -9.63 -18.57 -14.32
C HIS A 303 -11.08 -18.43 -14.83
N PRO A 304 -11.57 -19.32 -15.72
CA PRO A 304 -12.93 -19.21 -16.27
C PRO A 304 -14.02 -19.30 -15.19
N LYS A 305 -13.76 -20.05 -14.11
CA LYS A 305 -14.66 -20.14 -12.95
C LYS A 305 -14.86 -18.78 -12.27
N LEU A 306 -13.83 -17.93 -12.24
CA LEU A 306 -13.97 -16.58 -11.70
C LEU A 306 -14.96 -15.74 -12.54
N ALA A 307 -14.89 -15.85 -13.86
CA ALA A 307 -15.80 -15.15 -14.76
C ALA A 307 -17.24 -15.65 -14.60
N GLU A 308 -17.44 -16.96 -14.42
CA GLU A 308 -18.74 -17.56 -14.14
C GLU A 308 -19.35 -17.03 -12.83
N VAL A 309 -18.57 -17.05 -11.74
CA VAL A 309 -19.05 -16.61 -10.41
C VAL A 309 -19.37 -15.12 -10.39
N ILE A 310 -18.53 -14.28 -11.04
CA ILE A 310 -18.81 -12.84 -11.14
C ILE A 310 -20.10 -12.59 -11.94
N ALA A 311 -20.36 -13.39 -12.98
CA ALA A 311 -21.56 -13.26 -13.81
C ALA A 311 -22.84 -13.77 -13.12
N SER A 312 -22.75 -14.78 -12.26
CA SER A 312 -23.92 -15.37 -11.58
C SER A 312 -24.34 -14.60 -10.32
N ASP A 313 -23.39 -14.29 -9.44
CA ASP A 313 -23.70 -13.88 -8.05
C ASP A 313 -23.37 -12.41 -7.75
N GLY A 314 -22.67 -11.73 -8.66
CA GLY A 314 -22.12 -10.40 -8.42
C GLY A 314 -20.99 -10.41 -7.40
N ILE A 315 -20.09 -9.42 -7.46
CA ILE A 315 -18.89 -9.37 -6.61
C ILE A 315 -19.26 -9.27 -5.10
N GLU A 316 -20.47 -8.81 -4.78
CA GLU A 316 -20.91 -8.46 -3.43
C GLU A 316 -21.54 -9.60 -2.62
N ARG A 317 -21.88 -10.74 -3.25
CA ARG A 317 -22.54 -11.85 -2.55
C ARG A 317 -21.52 -12.94 -2.20
N PRO A 318 -21.22 -13.16 -0.91
CA PRO A 318 -20.53 -14.38 -0.51
C PRO A 318 -21.45 -15.56 -0.80
N ALA A 319 -20.91 -16.59 -1.46
CA ALA A 319 -21.60 -17.86 -1.72
C ALA A 319 -21.93 -18.60 -0.40
#